data_AF-A0A930XKT4-F1
#
_entry.id   AF-A0A930XKT4-F1
#
_cell.length_a   1.000
_cell.length_b   1.000
_cell.length_c   1.000
_cell.angle_alpha   90.00
_cell.angle_beta   90.00
_cell.angle_gamma   90.00
#
_symmetry.space_group_name_H-M   'P 1'
#
loop_
_entity.id
_entity.type
_entity.pdbx_description
1 polymer ?
#
loop_
_entity_poly.entity_id
_entity_poly.type
_entity_poly.pdbx_seq_one_letter_code
_entity_poly.pdbx_strand_id
1 'polypeptide(L)' 'MVDVDALKAKLTKDLGKAEAEATSLSGRLGNPTFVEKAPAEVVQGAREALAEAEAQASMLRDRLSRL' A
#
# COMPACT_ATOMS: atom_id res chain seq x y z
N MET A 1 -10.64 -30.03 -2.40
CA MET A 1 -10.06 -29.31 -1.25
C MET A 1 -9.69 -27.92 -1.76
N VAL A 2 -10.11 -26.86 -1.07
CA VAL A 2 -9.69 -25.50 -1.44
C VAL A 2 -8.31 -25.31 -0.84
N ASP A 3 -7.30 -25.04 -1.67
CA ASP A 3 -5.94 -24.72 -1.19
C ASP A 3 -5.92 -23.33 -0.54
N VAL A 4 -6.44 -23.27 0.69
CA VAL A 4 -6.45 -22.06 1.52
C VAL A 4 -5.02 -21.58 1.75
N ASP A 5 -4.06 -22.50 1.92
CA ASP A 5 -2.63 -22.17 2.07
C ASP A 5 -2.04 -21.46 0.84
N ALA A 6 -2.37 -21.93 -0.37
CA ALA A 6 -1.90 -21.28 -1.60
C ALA A 6 -2.55 -19.89 -1.77
N LEU A 7 -3.84 -19.76 -1.44
CA LEU A 7 -4.55 -18.49 -1.48
C LEU A 7 -3.98 -17.49 -0.46
N LYS A 8 -3.71 -17.95 0.76
CA LYS A 8 -3.11 -17.17 1.85
C LYS A 8 -1.69 -16.72 1.50
N ALA A 9 -0.88 -17.61 0.91
CA ALA A 9 0.46 -17.27 0.46
C ALA A 9 0.43 -16.20 -0.65
N LYS A 10 -0.50 -16.32 -1.60
CA LYS A 10 -0.68 -15.34 -2.68
C LYS A 10 -1.14 -13.98 -2.14
N LEU A 11 -2.16 -13.97 -1.28
CA LEU A 11 -2.65 -12.75 -0.65
C LEU A 11 -1.59 -12.07 0.22
N THR A 12 -0.81 -12.84 0.99
CA THR A 12 0.31 -12.30 1.79
C THR A 12 1.37 -11.67 0.91
N LYS A 13 1.68 -12.29 -0.23
CA LYS A 13 2.62 -11.75 -1.21
C LYS A 13 2.12 -10.46 -1.85
N ASP A 14 0.84 -10.41 -2.21
CA ASP A 14 0.24 -9.21 -2.81
C ASP A 14 0.10 -8.09 -1.77
N LEU A 15 -0.20 -8.43 -0.51
CA LEU A 15 -0.19 -7.48 0.62
C LEU A 15 1.19 -6.87 0.83
N GLY A 16 2.25 -7.69 0.83
CA GLY A 16 3.61 -7.19 0.98
C GLY A 16 4.05 -6.23 -0.15
N LYS A 17 3.52 -6.40 -1.37
CA LYS A 17 3.76 -5.45 -2.47
C LYS A 17 3.04 -4.12 -2.23
N ALA A 18 1.76 -4.17 -1.85
CA ALA A 18 0.97 -2.97 -1.55
C ALA A 18 1.57 -2.18 -0.37
N GLU A 19 2.00 -2.87 0.68
CA GLU A 19 2.70 -2.26 1.82
C GLU A 19 4.06 -1.66 1.43
N ALA A 20 4.81 -2.30 0.52
CA ALA A 20 6.08 -1.76 0.04
C ALA A 20 5.90 -0.49 -0.82
N GLU A 21 4.87 -0.45 -1.66
CA GLU A 21 4.49 0.76 -2.41
C GLU A 21 4.04 1.87 -1.47
N ALA A 22 3.16 1.57 -0.51
CA ALA A 22 2.72 2.52 0.51
C ALA A 22 3.92 3.06 1.31
N THR A 23 4.82 2.19 1.76
CA THR A 23 6.04 2.61 2.49
C THR A 23 6.92 3.53 1.65
N SER A 24 7.08 3.22 0.35
CA SER A 24 7.87 4.04 -0.57
C SER A 24 7.25 5.42 -0.80
N LEU A 25 5.92 5.49 -0.98
CA LEU A 25 5.19 6.74 -1.15
C LEU A 25 5.18 7.56 0.14
N SER A 26 4.93 6.92 1.28
CA SER A 26 5.00 7.53 2.61
C SER A 26 6.39 8.09 2.91
N GLY A 27 7.46 7.37 2.57
CA GLY A 27 8.83 7.88 2.71
C GLY A 27 9.11 9.12 1.87
N ARG A 28 8.54 9.20 0.65
CA ARG A 28 8.63 10.40 -0.19
C ARG A 28 7.82 11.55 0.38
N LEU A 29 6.60 11.29 0.85
CA LEU A 29 5.71 12.30 1.46
C LEU A 29 6.15 12.77 2.85
N GLY A 30 6.88 11.94 3.58
CA GLY A 30 7.52 12.28 4.85
C GLY A 30 8.80 13.09 4.66
N ASN A 31 9.32 13.18 3.43
CA ASN A 31 10.46 14.03 3.13
C ASN A 31 9.97 15.48 2.92
N PRO A 32 10.29 16.42 3.83
CA PRO A 32 9.86 17.80 3.71
C PRO A 32 10.39 18.45 2.42
N THR A 33 11.57 18.03 1.93
CA THR A 33 12.10 18.53 0.65
C THR A 33 11.18 18.17 -0.52
N PHE A 34 10.56 16.99 -0.50
CA PHE A 34 9.61 16.59 -1.54
C PHE A 34 8.31 17.36 -1.39
N VAL A 35 7.77 17.50 -0.18
CA VAL A 35 6.52 18.24 0.07
C VAL A 35 6.65 19.73 -0.23
N GLU A 36 7.80 20.33 0.06
CA GLU A 36 8.05 21.77 -0.14
C GLU A 36 8.51 22.10 -1.56
N LYS A 37 9.23 21.20 -2.24
CA LYS A 37 9.74 21.45 -3.60
C LYS A 37 8.87 20.85 -4.71
N ALA A 38 8.11 19.80 -4.43
CA ALA A 38 7.22 19.23 -5.43
C ALA A 38 5.94 20.06 -5.57
N PRO A 39 5.36 20.12 -6.78
CA PRO A 39 4.07 20.75 -7.00
C PRO A 39 2.98 20.14 -6.10
N ALA A 40 2.03 20.96 -5.67
CA ALA A 40 0.91 20.50 -4.82
C ALA A 40 0.15 19.33 -5.47
N GLU A 41 -0.03 19.34 -6.79
CA GLU A 41 -0.63 18.23 -7.55
C GLU A 41 0.14 16.91 -7.41
N VAL A 42 1.48 16.96 -7.36
CA VAL A 42 2.34 15.78 -7.22
C VAL A 42 2.29 15.26 -5.79
N VAL A 43 2.36 16.16 -4.81
CA VAL A 43 2.24 15.79 -3.38
C VAL A 43 0.86 15.19 -3.11
N GLN A 44 -0.19 15.80 -3.66
CA GLN A 44 -1.56 15.34 -3.46
C GLN A 44 -1.81 14.00 -4.16
N GLY A 45 -1.37 13.85 -5.42
CA GLY A 45 -1.44 12.56 -6.12
C GLY A 45 -0.63 11.47 -5.41
N ALA A 46 0.53 11.79 -4.84
CA ALA A 46 1.29 10.84 -4.03
C ALA A 46 0.56 10.48 -2.72
N ARG A 47 -0.13 11.43 -2.06
CA ARG A 47 -0.95 11.18 -0.86
C ARG A 47 -2.17 10.31 -1.18
N GLU A 48 -2.82 10.57 -2.31
CA GLU A 48 -3.93 9.77 -2.80
C GLU A 48 -3.48 8.35 -3.14
N ALA A 49 -2.38 8.20 -3.89
CA ALA A 49 -1.79 6.90 -4.19
C ALA A 49 -1.35 6.14 -2.92
N LEU A 50 -0.83 6.84 -1.91
CA LEU A 50 -0.52 6.25 -0.62
C LEU A 50 -1.78 5.71 0.06
N ALA A 51 -2.83 6.53 0.15
CA ALA A 51 -4.09 6.13 0.77
C ALA A 51 -4.74 4.96 0.03
N GLU A 52 -4.64 4.93 -1.30
CA GLU A 52 -5.14 3.83 -2.13
C GLU A 52 -4.36 2.52 -1.89
N ALA A 53 -3.03 2.60 -1.83
CA ALA A 53 -2.16 1.47 -1.51
C ALA A 53 -2.40 0.94 -0.08
N GLU A 54 -2.58 1.83 0.90
CA GLU A 54 -2.92 1.46 2.28
C GLU A 54 -4.32 0.83 2.36
N ALA A 55 -5.30 1.35 1.63
CA ALA A 55 -6.64 0.76 1.55
C ALA A 55 -6.61 -0.63 0.91
N GLN A 56 -5.85 -0.81 -0.18
CA GLN A 56 -5.62 -2.11 -0.80
C GLN A 56 -4.96 -3.09 0.17
N ALA A 57 -3.89 -2.70 0.85
CA ALA A 57 -3.22 -3.51 1.85
C ALA A 57 -4.18 -3.91 2.98
N SER A 58 -4.98 -2.97 3.47
CA SER A 58 -5.99 -3.21 4.51
C SER A 58 -7.05 -4.22 4.05
N MET A 59 -7.59 -4.08 2.83
CA MET A 59 -8.54 -5.05 2.26
C MET A 59 -7.92 -6.45 2.12
N LEU A 60 -6.67 -6.53 1.65
CA LEU A 60 -5.95 -7.80 1.55
C LEU A 60 -5.73 -8.43 2.93
N ARG A 61 -5.45 -7.61 3.95
CA ARG A 61 -5.24 -8.05 5.34
C ARG A 61 -6.53 -8.56 5.98
N ASP A 62 -7.64 -7.87 5.76
CA ASP A 62 -8.96 -8.29 6.22
C ASP A 62 -9.42 -9.57 5.52
N ARG A 63 -9.09 -9.72 4.23
CA ARG A 63 -9.36 -10.97 3.52
C ARG A 63 -8.50 -12.12 4.02
N LEU A 64 -7.24 -11.86 4.38
CA LEU A 64 -6.33 -12.83 5.01
C LEU A 64 -6.77 -13.24 6.42
N SER A 65 -7.37 -12.34 7.20
CA SER A 65 -7.83 -12.64 8.56
C SER A 65 -9.13 -13.43 8.59
N ARG A 66 -9.92 -13.38 7.51
CA ARG A 66 -11.17 -14.15 7.34
C ARG A 66 -10.96 -15.54 6.71
N LEU A 67 -9.73 -15.88 6.32
CA LEU A 67 -9.33 -17.19 5.77
C LEU A 67 -8.77 -18.09 6.87
#